data_AF-A0A1Q4W6D6-F1
#
_entry.id   AF-A0A1Q4W6D6-F1
#
_cell.length_a   1.000
_cell.length_b   1.000
_cell.length_c   1.000
_cell.angle_alpha   90.00
_cell.angle_beta   90.00
_cell.angle_gamma   90.00
#
_symmetry.space_group_name_H-M   'P 1'
#
loop_
_entity.id
_entity.type
_entity.pdbx_description
1 polymer ?
#
loop_
_entity_poly.entity_id
_entity_poly.type
_entity_poly.pdbx_seq_one_letter_code
_entity_poly.pdbx_strand_id
1 'polypeptide(L)'
;MAVEESRFTHTAEPLCGTAANRCQYKNLPLRDLPPLGVVRRARIAREGLRERRADIPAPGRPSRFAEGDWVRVKDEAAVRATLDDKDRHRGLWFTGSQWSFCGGVYQVERIVRRMIDDHYRVRRLSGTVALAGATCHGADGTQGCGLDCALLFRDEWLEPAPAPVPAPRPVALWATVRGLAEIRATLDPDGRLHGVPFQPGMEHHTGTRHSALELRHRSLAWWQHPTGGRWFILDGLRCGGEPLATGCDRRCALLWHESWLHLEPAATAP
;
A
#
# COMPACT_ATOMS: atom_id res chain seq x y z
N MET A 1 -21.01 -37.19 9.09
CA MET A 1 -19.80 -36.79 8.33
C MET A 1 -19.51 -35.35 8.71
N ALA A 2 -18.69 -35.17 9.75
CA ALA A 2 -18.31 -33.86 10.27
C ALA A 2 -17.11 -33.38 9.45
N VAL A 3 -17.21 -32.18 8.89
CA VAL A 3 -16.10 -31.52 8.21
C VAL A 3 -15.29 -30.79 9.26
N GLU A 4 -14.03 -31.18 9.38
CA GLU A 4 -13.07 -30.76 10.39
C GLU A 4 -12.59 -29.33 10.07
N GLU A 5 -13.03 -28.36 10.89
CA GLU A 5 -12.51 -27.00 10.88
C GLU A 5 -11.05 -27.00 11.35
N SER A 6 -10.12 -26.96 10.41
CA SER A 6 -8.69 -26.75 10.67
C SER A 6 -8.47 -25.35 11.25
N ARG A 7 -8.51 -25.24 12.58
CA ARG A 7 -8.05 -24.08 13.33
C ARG A 7 -6.52 -24.02 13.26
N PHE A 8 -6.02 -23.14 12.40
CA PHE A 8 -4.60 -22.77 12.35
C PHE A 8 -4.21 -22.05 13.65
N THR A 9 -3.65 -22.79 14.60
CA THR A 9 -2.89 -22.22 15.72
C THR A 9 -1.47 -21.94 15.25
N HIS A 10 -1.20 -20.68 14.88
CA HIS A 10 0.13 -20.23 14.47
C HIS A 10 0.86 -19.63 15.68
N THR A 11 1.76 -20.39 16.28
CA THR A 11 2.71 -19.85 17.28
C THR A 11 3.98 -19.42 16.52
N ALA A 12 3.89 -18.33 15.77
CA ALA A 12 5.08 -17.64 15.27
C ALA A 12 5.60 -16.75 16.40
N GLU A 13 6.84 -16.97 16.84
CA GLU A 13 7.53 -16.01 17.72
C GLU A 13 7.45 -14.61 17.10
N PRO A 14 7.01 -13.58 17.84
CA PRO A 14 6.89 -12.25 17.27
C PRO A 14 8.27 -11.73 16.89
N LEU A 15 8.49 -11.47 15.59
CA LEU A 15 9.57 -10.61 15.11
C LEU A 15 9.53 -9.32 15.95
N CYS A 16 10.62 -8.97 16.62
CA CYS A 16 10.69 -7.99 17.72
C CYS A 16 9.96 -6.64 17.46
N GLY A 17 9.54 -5.95 18.54
CA GLY A 17 9.00 -4.57 18.52
C GLY A 17 7.47 -4.43 18.55
N THR A 18 6.97 -3.26 18.95
CA THR A 18 5.51 -2.95 19.05
C THR A 18 4.86 -2.76 17.67
N ALA A 19 3.54 -2.94 17.55
CA ALA A 19 2.81 -2.74 16.28
C ALA A 19 3.11 -1.37 15.63
N ALA A 20 3.11 -0.27 16.40
CA ALA A 20 3.43 1.06 15.89
C ALA A 20 4.81 1.16 15.18
N ASN A 21 5.75 0.30 15.54
CA ASN A 21 7.10 0.20 14.98
C ASN A 21 7.20 -0.69 13.74
N ARG A 22 6.12 -1.38 13.35
CA ARG A 22 6.09 -2.34 12.25
C ARG A 22 5.52 -1.78 10.96
N CYS A 23 4.95 -0.58 10.93
CA CYS A 23 4.48 0.05 9.69
C CYS A 23 5.67 0.58 8.86
N GLN A 24 5.90 0.03 7.65
CA GLN A 24 6.99 0.48 6.76
C GLN A 24 6.88 1.97 6.40
N TYR A 25 5.66 2.50 6.23
CA TYR A 25 5.48 3.90 5.83
C TYR A 25 5.66 4.89 7.00
N LYS A 26 5.46 4.44 8.25
CA LYS A 26 5.90 5.21 9.44
C LYS A 26 7.42 5.19 9.59
N ASN A 27 8.10 4.18 9.04
CA ASN A 27 9.54 3.99 9.12
C ASN A 27 10.21 4.00 7.73
N LEU A 28 9.75 4.87 6.81
CA LEU A 28 10.38 4.99 5.49
C LEU A 28 11.87 5.31 5.65
N PRO A 29 12.75 4.75 4.80
CA PRO A 29 14.20 4.92 4.89
C PRO A 29 14.66 6.28 4.35
N LEU A 30 14.01 7.36 4.76
CA LEU A 30 14.29 8.72 4.29
C LEU A 30 15.52 9.31 4.99
N ARG A 31 16.15 10.31 4.36
CA ARG A 31 17.18 11.10 5.05
C ARG A 31 16.51 11.99 6.10
N ASP A 32 16.62 11.62 7.35
CA ASP A 32 16.11 12.39 8.49
C ASP A 32 17.03 13.58 8.84
N LEU A 33 17.35 14.42 7.85
CA LEU A 33 18.15 15.63 8.08
C LEU A 33 17.34 16.67 8.87
N PRO A 34 17.93 17.33 9.88
CA PRO A 34 17.30 18.47 10.54
C PRO A 34 17.03 19.62 9.56
N PRO A 35 15.91 20.36 9.71
CA PRO A 35 14.87 20.17 10.72
C PRO A 35 13.80 19.14 10.32
N LEU A 36 13.74 18.73 9.05
CA LEU A 36 12.62 17.96 8.49
C LEU A 36 12.43 16.58 9.13
N GLY A 37 13.54 15.84 9.37
CA GLY A 37 13.50 14.56 10.06
C GLY A 37 12.97 14.67 11.50
N VAL A 38 13.38 15.72 12.22
CA VAL A 38 12.92 16.00 13.59
C VAL A 38 11.42 16.31 13.59
N VAL A 39 10.96 17.16 12.67
CA VAL A 39 9.53 17.50 12.54
C VAL A 39 8.69 16.27 12.22
N ARG A 40 9.17 15.39 11.34
CA ARG A 40 8.49 14.13 10.98
C ARG A 40 8.32 13.22 12.19
N ARG A 41 9.40 12.94 12.94
CA ARG A 41 9.36 12.11 14.15
C ARG A 41 8.47 12.71 15.24
N ALA A 42 8.58 14.02 15.47
CA ALA A 42 7.74 14.74 16.43
C ALA A 42 6.25 14.66 16.06
N ARG A 43 5.90 14.74 14.77
CA ARG A 43 4.53 14.56 14.29
C ARG A 43 4.01 13.16 14.56
N ILE A 44 4.77 12.12 14.23
CA ILE A 44 4.40 10.72 14.50
C ILE A 44 4.14 10.51 16.00
N ALA A 45 5.05 10.98 16.86
CA ALA A 45 4.91 10.87 18.31
C ALA A 45 3.67 11.61 18.84
N ARG A 46 3.44 12.84 18.36
CA ARG A 46 2.27 13.66 18.73
C ARG A 46 0.95 13.01 18.33
N GLU A 47 0.84 12.51 17.10
CA GLU A 47 -0.40 11.85 16.66
C GLU A 47 -0.59 10.50 17.36
N GLY A 48 0.47 9.74 17.64
CA GLY A 48 0.37 8.53 18.48
C GLY A 48 -0.10 8.82 19.91
N LEU A 49 0.30 9.95 20.51
CA LEU A 49 -0.22 10.37 21.81
C LEU A 49 -1.70 10.80 21.73
N ARG A 50 -2.09 11.47 20.63
CA ARG A 50 -3.49 11.83 20.39
C ARG A 50 -4.36 10.59 20.23
N GLU A 51 -3.93 9.61 19.44
CA GLU A 51 -4.61 8.32 19.27
C GLU A 51 -4.78 7.56 20.60
N ARG A 52 -3.83 7.69 21.53
CA ARG A 52 -3.96 7.11 22.89
C ARG A 52 -4.95 7.85 23.79
N ARG A 53 -5.22 9.13 23.51
CA ARG A 53 -6.07 10.00 24.33
C ARG A 53 -7.48 10.17 23.78
N ALA A 54 -7.66 9.99 22.48
CA ALA A 54 -8.92 10.14 21.78
C ALA A 54 -9.36 8.80 21.21
N ASP A 55 -10.67 8.56 21.18
CA ASP A 55 -11.20 7.33 20.62
C ASP A 55 -10.84 7.19 19.13
N ILE A 56 -10.36 6.01 18.75
CA ILE A 56 -10.07 5.67 17.36
C ILE A 56 -11.40 5.69 16.60
N PRO A 57 -11.54 6.50 15.52
CA PRO A 57 -12.81 6.64 14.82
C PRO A 57 -13.34 5.29 14.32
N ALA A 58 -14.57 4.90 14.67
CA ALA A 58 -15.20 3.66 14.21
C ALA A 58 -15.06 3.47 12.67
N PRO A 59 -14.93 2.24 12.16
CA PRO A 59 -14.79 2.03 10.72
C PRO A 59 -16.04 2.58 10.02
N GLY A 60 -15.87 3.14 8.82
CA GLY A 60 -17.01 3.65 8.09
C GLY A 60 -17.92 2.55 7.54
N ARG A 61 -19.00 2.99 6.91
CA ARG A 61 -19.92 2.09 6.21
C ARG A 61 -19.14 1.40 5.08
N PRO A 62 -19.27 0.08 4.89
CA PRO A 62 -18.67 -0.59 3.74
C PRO A 62 -19.16 0.02 2.42
N SER A 63 -18.41 -0.26 1.36
CA SER A 63 -18.87 0.00 -0.01
C SER A 63 -20.12 -0.83 -0.32
N ARG A 64 -20.90 -0.35 -1.29
CA ARG A 64 -21.93 -1.17 -1.95
C ARG A 64 -21.33 -2.28 -2.83
N PHE A 65 -20.04 -2.21 -3.15
CA PHE A 65 -19.29 -3.24 -3.86
C PHE A 65 -18.58 -4.17 -2.88
N ALA A 66 -18.33 -5.41 -3.31
CA ALA A 66 -17.56 -6.42 -2.59
C ALA A 66 -16.14 -6.55 -3.14
N GLU A 67 -15.21 -7.09 -2.34
CA GLU A 67 -13.88 -7.47 -2.82
C GLU A 67 -14.03 -8.55 -3.89
N GLY A 68 -13.35 -8.37 -5.02
CA GLY A 68 -13.49 -9.23 -6.20
C GLY A 68 -14.49 -8.75 -7.25
N ASP A 69 -15.37 -7.79 -6.92
CA ASP A 69 -16.29 -7.19 -7.90
C ASP A 69 -15.51 -6.46 -9.00
N TRP A 70 -16.04 -6.50 -10.22
CA TRP A 70 -15.54 -5.70 -11.33
C TRP A 70 -16.35 -4.41 -11.46
N VAL A 71 -15.64 -3.29 -11.50
CA VAL A 71 -16.23 -1.95 -11.56
C VAL A 71 -15.54 -1.11 -12.61
N ARG A 72 -16.31 -0.23 -13.26
CA ARG A 72 -15.79 0.84 -14.10
C ARG A 72 -15.67 2.12 -13.28
N VAL A 73 -14.55 2.80 -13.39
CA VAL A 73 -14.44 4.20 -12.96
C VAL A 73 -15.21 5.04 -13.96
N LYS A 74 -16.18 5.83 -13.48
CA LYS A 74 -17.00 6.68 -14.34
C LYS A 74 -16.15 7.62 -15.20
N ASP A 75 -16.73 8.13 -16.27
CA ASP A 75 -16.07 9.13 -17.10
C ASP A 75 -15.75 10.42 -16.32
N GLU A 76 -14.85 11.23 -16.89
CA GLU A 76 -14.39 12.45 -16.22
C GLU A 76 -15.53 13.42 -15.90
N ALA A 77 -16.52 13.57 -16.79
CA ALA A 77 -17.61 14.52 -16.62
C ALA A 77 -18.50 14.10 -15.43
N ALA A 78 -18.85 12.82 -15.35
CA ALA A 78 -19.64 12.25 -14.27
C ALA A 78 -18.91 12.30 -12.93
N VAL A 79 -17.60 12.03 -12.90
CA VAL A 79 -16.80 12.19 -11.68
C VAL A 79 -16.75 13.65 -11.25
N ARG A 80 -16.40 14.56 -12.18
CA ARG A 80 -16.27 16.01 -11.90
C ARG A 80 -17.55 16.62 -11.36
N ALA A 81 -18.71 16.17 -11.82
CA ALA A 81 -20.01 16.59 -11.30
C ALA A 81 -20.23 16.26 -9.81
N THR A 82 -19.44 15.34 -9.23
CA THR A 82 -19.52 14.98 -7.81
C THR A 82 -18.54 15.74 -6.92
N LEU A 83 -17.59 16.47 -7.49
CA LEU A 83 -16.49 17.11 -6.77
C LEU A 83 -16.83 18.55 -6.37
N ASP A 84 -16.25 19.01 -5.28
CA ASP A 84 -16.22 20.41 -4.88
C ASP A 84 -15.16 21.20 -5.65
N ASP A 85 -15.03 22.50 -5.33
CA ASP A 85 -14.07 23.44 -5.92
C ASP A 85 -12.59 23.07 -5.72
N LYS A 86 -12.31 22.07 -4.87
CA LYS A 86 -10.97 21.58 -4.54
C LYS A 86 -10.76 20.14 -4.99
N ASP A 87 -11.56 19.69 -5.95
CA ASP A 87 -11.59 18.33 -6.48
C ASP A 87 -11.87 17.27 -5.41
N ARG A 88 -12.69 17.58 -4.39
CA ARG A 88 -12.99 16.64 -3.30
C ARG A 88 -14.44 16.22 -3.31
N HIS A 89 -14.67 14.97 -2.89
CA HIS A 89 -15.99 14.49 -2.53
C HIS A 89 -15.96 14.00 -1.09
N ARG A 90 -16.86 14.49 -0.24
CA ARG A 90 -16.93 14.14 1.20
C ARG A 90 -15.55 14.24 1.89
N GLY A 91 -14.75 15.25 1.52
CA GLY A 91 -13.40 15.49 2.04
C GLY A 91 -12.28 14.60 1.49
N LEU A 92 -12.56 13.62 0.62
CA LEU A 92 -11.51 12.84 -0.06
C LEU A 92 -11.20 13.50 -1.41
N TRP A 93 -9.93 13.82 -1.62
CA TRP A 93 -9.44 14.43 -2.84
C TRP A 93 -9.37 13.41 -3.98
N PHE A 94 -9.91 13.78 -5.14
CA PHE A 94 -9.73 13.07 -6.40
C PHE A 94 -8.41 13.54 -7.02
N THR A 95 -7.36 12.76 -6.85
CA THR A 95 -6.00 13.17 -7.21
C THR A 95 -5.79 13.24 -8.73
N GLY A 96 -4.75 13.96 -9.17
CA GLY A 96 -4.38 14.07 -10.59
C GLY A 96 -4.26 12.70 -11.29
N SER A 97 -3.58 11.75 -10.65
CA SER A 97 -3.41 10.39 -11.19
C SER A 97 -4.73 9.63 -11.35
N GLN A 98 -5.75 9.92 -10.53
CA GLN A 98 -7.06 9.23 -10.61
C GLN A 98 -7.78 9.51 -11.93
N TRP A 99 -7.57 10.68 -12.54
CA TRP A 99 -8.19 11.02 -13.83
C TRP A 99 -7.80 10.04 -14.93
N SER A 100 -6.55 9.53 -14.92
CA SER A 100 -6.09 8.55 -15.91
C SER A 100 -6.81 7.18 -15.84
N PHE A 101 -7.55 6.91 -14.75
CA PHE A 101 -8.31 5.67 -14.58
C PHE A 101 -9.77 5.81 -15.02
N CYS A 102 -10.26 7.03 -15.32
CA CYS A 102 -11.63 7.26 -15.76
C CYS A 102 -11.95 6.46 -17.03
N GLY A 103 -13.12 5.83 -17.08
CA GLY A 103 -13.55 4.92 -18.14
C GLY A 103 -12.97 3.50 -18.07
N GLY A 104 -11.91 3.29 -17.30
CA GLY A 104 -11.26 1.98 -17.13
C GLY A 104 -12.04 1.04 -16.22
N VAL A 105 -11.87 -0.28 -16.45
CA VAL A 105 -12.49 -1.34 -15.64
C VAL A 105 -11.42 -2.00 -14.77
N TYR A 106 -11.71 -2.11 -13.48
CA TYR A 106 -10.79 -2.65 -12.47
C TYR A 106 -11.52 -3.52 -11.48
N GLN A 107 -10.81 -4.47 -10.88
CA GLN A 107 -11.34 -5.29 -9.80
C GLN A 107 -11.20 -4.56 -8.47
N VAL A 108 -12.23 -4.65 -7.62
CA VAL A 108 -12.18 -4.16 -6.24
C VAL A 108 -11.21 -5.02 -5.44
N GLU A 109 -10.09 -4.44 -5.02
CA GLU A 109 -9.06 -5.13 -4.25
C GLU A 109 -9.38 -5.13 -2.75
N ARG A 110 -9.85 -3.99 -2.22
CA ARG A 110 -10.10 -3.84 -0.78
C ARG A 110 -11.23 -2.86 -0.50
N ILE A 111 -12.08 -3.19 0.47
CA ILE A 111 -13.02 -2.22 1.05
C ILE A 111 -12.30 -1.36 2.09
N VAL A 112 -12.28 -0.05 1.87
CA VAL A 112 -11.54 0.89 2.71
C VAL A 112 -12.49 1.59 3.68
N ARG A 113 -12.51 1.13 4.92
CA ARG A 113 -13.39 1.63 5.98
C ARG A 113 -12.63 2.53 6.97
N ARG A 114 -11.31 2.34 7.06
CA ARG A 114 -10.42 3.11 7.90
C ARG A 114 -9.00 3.07 7.36
N MET A 115 -8.26 4.18 7.46
CA MET A 115 -6.85 4.22 7.07
C MET A 115 -6.07 5.22 7.92
N ILE A 116 -4.74 5.18 7.84
CA ILE A 116 -3.87 6.27 8.28
C ILE A 116 -3.58 7.21 7.09
N ASP A 117 -3.82 8.50 7.27
CA ASP A 117 -3.48 9.54 6.29
C ASP A 117 -1.98 9.89 6.31
N ASP A 118 -1.56 10.74 5.37
CA ASP A 118 -0.14 11.14 5.23
C ASP A 118 0.34 12.07 6.38
N HIS A 119 -0.58 12.47 7.26
CA HIS A 119 -0.30 13.17 8.51
C HIS A 119 -0.30 12.24 9.73
N TYR A 120 -0.32 10.92 9.51
CA TYR A 120 -0.33 9.89 10.54
C TYR A 120 -1.59 9.88 11.41
N ARG A 121 -2.73 10.33 10.88
CA ARG A 121 -4.02 10.28 11.60
C ARG A 121 -4.89 9.16 11.08
N VAL A 122 -5.53 8.44 11.98
CA VAL A 122 -6.61 7.51 11.62
C VAL A 122 -7.82 8.28 11.07
N ARG A 123 -8.24 7.93 9.87
CA ARG A 123 -9.41 8.48 9.18
C ARG A 123 -10.46 7.42 8.97
N ARG A 124 -11.72 7.80 9.19
CA ARG A 124 -12.90 7.03 8.84
C ARG A 124 -13.26 7.30 7.38
N LEU A 125 -13.43 6.24 6.59
CA LEU A 125 -13.90 6.34 5.20
C LEU A 125 -15.14 5.46 5.03
N SER A 126 -16.13 5.94 4.29
CA SER A 126 -17.40 5.24 4.08
C SER A 126 -17.73 5.19 2.59
N GLY A 127 -18.13 4.01 2.11
CA GLY A 127 -18.39 3.80 0.69
C GLY A 127 -17.14 4.07 -0.15
N THR A 128 -16.04 3.39 0.17
CA THR A 128 -14.73 3.63 -0.44
C THR A 128 -14.00 2.30 -0.62
N VAL A 129 -13.32 2.17 -1.76
CA VAL A 129 -12.56 0.98 -2.15
C VAL A 129 -11.20 1.37 -2.69
N ALA A 130 -10.26 0.42 -2.63
CA ALA A 130 -9.05 0.43 -3.45
C ALA A 130 -9.25 -0.55 -4.62
N LEU A 131 -8.78 -0.18 -5.81
CA LEU A 131 -8.91 -1.00 -7.02
C LEU A 131 -7.55 -1.60 -7.39
N ALA A 132 -7.56 -2.85 -7.86
CA ALA A 132 -6.36 -3.56 -8.26
C ALA A 132 -5.64 -2.81 -9.39
N GLY A 133 -4.35 -2.51 -9.18
CA GLY A 133 -3.52 -1.77 -10.13
C GLY A 133 -3.81 -0.27 -10.25
N ALA A 134 -4.82 0.26 -9.54
CA ALA A 134 -5.13 1.68 -9.54
C ALA A 134 -4.31 2.43 -8.49
N THR A 135 -3.12 2.88 -8.90
CA THR A 135 -2.14 3.49 -8.00
C THR A 135 -1.73 4.88 -8.45
N CYS A 136 -0.99 5.59 -7.59
CA CYS A 136 -0.55 6.95 -7.88
C CYS A 136 0.30 7.05 -9.16
N HIS A 137 0.80 5.93 -9.69
CA HIS A 137 1.50 5.89 -10.96
C HIS A 137 0.66 6.24 -12.18
N GLY A 138 -0.66 6.33 -12.04
CA GLY A 138 -1.55 6.52 -13.18
C GLY A 138 -1.70 5.24 -14.00
N ALA A 139 -2.66 5.21 -14.92
CA ALA A 139 -2.95 4.03 -15.72
C ALA A 139 -1.77 3.61 -16.62
N ASP A 140 -1.01 4.59 -17.12
CA ASP A 140 0.17 4.41 -17.97
C ASP A 140 1.48 4.21 -17.19
N GLY A 141 1.47 4.37 -15.87
CA GLY A 141 2.64 4.20 -15.01
C GLY A 141 3.59 5.41 -14.94
N THR A 142 3.27 6.53 -15.60
CA THR A 142 4.19 7.66 -15.77
C THR A 142 4.14 8.69 -14.64
N GLN A 143 3.15 8.58 -13.75
CA GLN A 143 2.84 9.57 -12.73
C GLN A 143 3.32 9.15 -11.33
N GLY A 144 2.93 9.95 -10.33
CA GLY A 144 2.95 9.55 -8.93
C GLY A 144 4.28 9.68 -8.22
N CYS A 145 4.24 9.37 -6.92
CA CYS A 145 5.37 9.61 -6.04
C CYS A 145 6.49 8.57 -6.17
N GLY A 146 6.25 7.37 -6.73
CA GLY A 146 7.21 6.27 -6.73
C GLY A 146 6.79 5.06 -5.90
N LEU A 147 6.00 5.28 -4.85
CA LEU A 147 5.72 4.28 -3.80
C LEU A 147 4.51 3.38 -4.07
N ASP A 148 4.00 3.37 -5.30
CA ASP A 148 2.83 2.60 -5.71
C ASP A 148 1.63 2.76 -4.74
N CYS A 149 1.37 4.00 -4.33
CA CYS A 149 0.29 4.31 -3.38
C CYS A 149 -1.05 3.91 -3.99
N ALA A 150 -1.79 3.00 -3.33
CA ALA A 150 -3.15 2.67 -3.71
C ALA A 150 -4.03 3.93 -3.71
N LEU A 151 -4.74 4.15 -4.81
CA LEU A 151 -5.72 5.23 -4.94
C LEU A 151 -7.08 4.76 -4.42
N LEU A 152 -7.83 5.70 -3.87
CA LEU A 152 -9.10 5.42 -3.23
C LEU A 152 -10.24 5.92 -4.10
N PHE A 153 -11.22 5.06 -4.33
CA PHE A 153 -12.38 5.35 -5.15
C PHE A 153 -13.64 5.24 -4.31
N ARG A 154 -14.50 6.25 -4.40
CA ARG A 154 -15.79 6.22 -3.72
C ARG A 154 -16.85 5.57 -4.58
N ASP A 155 -17.86 5.02 -3.94
CA ASP A 155 -19.01 4.40 -4.61
C ASP A 155 -19.62 5.33 -5.67
N GLU A 156 -19.67 6.65 -5.42
CA GLU A 156 -20.24 7.63 -6.35
C GLU A 156 -19.46 7.74 -7.68
N TRP A 157 -18.20 7.35 -7.70
CA TRP A 157 -17.30 7.39 -8.87
C TRP A 157 -17.25 6.08 -9.65
N LEU A 158 -17.98 5.06 -9.20
CA LEU A 158 -17.91 3.70 -9.72
C LEU A 158 -19.27 3.20 -10.19
N GLU A 159 -19.25 2.32 -11.17
CA GLU A 159 -20.41 1.56 -11.63
C GLU A 159 -20.04 0.09 -11.86
N PRO A 160 -20.98 -0.86 -11.71
CA PRO A 160 -20.71 -2.27 -12.02
C PRO A 160 -20.26 -2.45 -13.46
N ALA A 161 -19.31 -3.36 -13.69
CA ALA A 161 -18.84 -3.71 -15.03
C ALA A 161 -18.56 -5.21 -15.13
N PRO A 162 -18.65 -5.82 -16.32
CA PRO A 162 -18.16 -7.17 -16.54
C PRO A 162 -16.63 -7.21 -16.40
N ALA A 163 -16.09 -8.38 -16.07
CA ALA A 163 -14.65 -8.61 -16.08
C ALA A 163 -14.06 -8.27 -17.46
N PRO A 164 -13.01 -7.44 -17.54
CA PRO A 164 -12.34 -7.15 -18.79
C PRO A 164 -11.49 -8.36 -19.21
N VAL A 165 -11.12 -8.40 -20.48
CA VAL A 165 -10.09 -9.34 -20.95
C VAL A 165 -8.75 -8.90 -20.35
N PRO A 166 -8.02 -9.78 -19.63
CA PRO A 166 -6.72 -9.43 -19.07
C PRO A 166 -5.76 -9.01 -20.19
N ALA A 167 -5.23 -7.80 -20.08
CA ALA A 167 -4.13 -7.37 -20.94
C ALA A 167 -2.81 -7.76 -20.28
N PRO A 168 -1.89 -8.45 -20.98
CA PRO A 168 -0.56 -8.69 -20.44
C PRO A 168 0.17 -7.36 -20.26
N ARG A 169 0.69 -7.12 -19.05
CA ARG A 169 1.56 -5.98 -18.78
C ARG A 169 3.01 -6.41 -19.07
N PRO A 170 3.78 -5.65 -19.86
CA PRO A 170 5.18 -5.99 -20.08
C PRO A 170 5.92 -5.95 -18.74
N VAL A 171 6.58 -7.04 -18.41
CA VAL A 171 7.42 -7.16 -17.21
C VAL A 171 8.87 -6.95 -17.63
N ALA A 172 9.56 -6.03 -16.98
CA ALA A 172 10.99 -5.78 -17.24
C ALA A 172 11.90 -6.54 -16.26
N LEU A 173 11.42 -6.82 -15.05
CA LEU A 173 12.19 -7.41 -13.97
C LEU A 173 11.32 -8.36 -13.15
N TRP A 174 11.86 -9.53 -12.85
CA TRP A 174 11.31 -10.50 -11.92
C TRP A 174 12.10 -10.49 -10.61
N ALA A 175 11.40 -10.74 -9.51
CA ALA A 175 12.03 -10.95 -8.22
C ALA A 175 11.44 -12.17 -7.54
N THR A 176 12.32 -13.04 -7.04
CA THR A 176 11.96 -14.13 -6.14
C THR A 176 12.33 -13.74 -4.72
N VAL A 177 11.39 -13.84 -3.79
CA VAL A 177 11.63 -13.51 -2.38
C VAL A 177 12.53 -14.58 -1.76
N ARG A 178 13.60 -14.16 -1.09
CA ARG A 178 14.56 -15.05 -0.41
C ARG A 178 13.92 -15.84 0.73
N GLY A 179 14.63 -16.88 1.19
CA GLY A 179 14.19 -17.67 2.33
C GLY A 179 14.15 -16.83 3.62
N LEU A 180 13.24 -17.19 4.54
CA LEU A 180 13.06 -16.45 5.79
C LEU A 180 14.34 -16.34 6.63
N ALA A 181 15.16 -17.40 6.68
CA ALA A 181 16.42 -17.41 7.41
C ALA A 181 17.44 -16.41 6.83
N GLU A 182 17.55 -16.33 5.50
CA GLU A 182 18.41 -15.36 4.82
C GLU A 182 17.96 -13.92 5.11
N ILE A 183 16.65 -13.67 5.02
CA ILE A 183 16.08 -12.34 5.30
C ILE A 183 16.36 -11.96 6.75
N ARG A 184 16.09 -12.85 7.71
CA ARG A 184 16.32 -12.59 9.15
C ARG A 184 17.78 -12.26 9.46
N ALA A 185 18.73 -12.87 8.76
CA ALA A 185 20.15 -12.58 8.92
C ALA A 185 20.53 -11.14 8.52
N THR A 186 19.68 -10.45 7.74
CA THR A 186 19.89 -9.04 7.36
C THR A 186 19.27 -8.04 8.35
N LEU A 187 18.43 -8.50 9.28
CA LEU A 187 17.66 -7.63 10.15
C LEU A 187 18.42 -7.27 11.42
N ASP A 188 18.21 -6.05 11.91
CA ASP A 188 18.63 -5.62 13.23
C ASP A 188 17.78 -6.29 14.34
N PRO A 189 18.13 -6.12 15.64
CA PRO A 189 17.35 -6.70 16.74
C PRO A 189 15.89 -6.26 16.83
N ASP A 190 15.50 -5.16 16.17
CA ASP A 190 14.12 -4.69 16.06
C ASP A 190 13.39 -5.27 14.83
N GLY A 191 14.03 -6.18 14.08
CA GLY A 191 13.48 -6.80 12.88
C GLY A 191 13.46 -5.87 11.66
N ARG A 192 14.42 -4.93 11.57
CA ARG A 192 14.47 -3.92 10.50
C ARG A 192 15.75 -4.01 9.69
N LEU A 193 15.67 -3.59 8.43
CA LEU A 193 16.83 -3.28 7.60
C LEU A 193 16.77 -1.82 7.20
N HIS A 194 17.84 -1.07 7.48
CA HIS A 194 17.90 0.38 7.25
C HIS A 194 16.69 1.15 7.87
N GLY A 195 16.21 0.67 9.02
CA GLY A 195 15.05 1.23 9.73
C GLY A 195 13.69 0.74 9.20
N VAL A 196 13.63 0.10 8.04
CA VAL A 196 12.39 -0.45 7.47
C VAL A 196 12.10 -1.82 8.07
N PRO A 197 10.94 -2.01 8.73
CA PRO A 197 10.58 -3.30 9.30
C PRO A 197 10.28 -4.33 8.22
N PHE A 198 10.77 -5.55 8.42
CA PHE A 198 10.22 -6.72 7.74
C PHE A 198 8.89 -7.09 8.43
N GLN A 199 7.77 -6.77 7.77
CA GLN A 199 6.46 -6.79 8.42
C GLN A 199 5.97 -8.23 8.64
N PRO A 200 5.20 -8.48 9.72
CA PRO A 200 4.36 -9.67 9.80
C PRO A 200 3.48 -9.77 8.57
N GLY A 201 3.37 -10.96 7.97
CA GLY A 201 2.70 -11.14 6.69
C GLY A 201 3.67 -11.29 5.51
N MET A 202 4.80 -10.56 5.50
CA MET A 202 5.78 -10.65 4.40
C MET A 202 6.43 -12.04 4.29
N GLU A 203 6.54 -12.75 5.41
CA GLU A 203 7.08 -14.11 5.47
C GLU A 203 6.30 -15.14 4.64
N HIS A 204 4.98 -14.94 4.45
CA HIS A 204 4.15 -15.81 3.61
C HIS A 204 4.54 -15.76 2.13
N HIS A 205 5.31 -14.75 1.73
CA HIS A 205 5.75 -14.58 0.35
C HIS A 205 7.15 -15.14 0.10
N THR A 206 7.81 -15.74 1.09
CA THR A 206 9.14 -16.37 0.90
C THR A 206 9.08 -17.44 -0.19
N GLY A 207 10.06 -17.43 -1.11
CA GLY A 207 10.12 -18.32 -2.27
C GLY A 207 9.16 -17.98 -3.42
N THR A 208 8.26 -17.01 -3.26
CA THR A 208 7.33 -16.62 -4.33
C THR A 208 7.99 -15.66 -5.33
N ARG A 209 7.57 -15.73 -6.59
CA ARG A 209 8.12 -14.93 -7.70
C ARG A 209 7.08 -13.94 -8.22
N HIS A 210 7.47 -12.68 -8.34
CA HIS A 210 6.60 -11.57 -8.74
C HIS A 210 7.29 -10.65 -9.75
N SER A 211 6.50 -9.94 -10.54
CA SER A 211 7.05 -8.82 -11.30
C SER A 211 7.48 -7.73 -10.32
N ALA A 212 8.64 -7.13 -10.58
CA ALA A 212 9.28 -6.19 -9.68
C ALA A 212 9.45 -4.84 -10.36
N LEU A 213 9.08 -3.78 -9.65
CA LEU A 213 9.37 -2.41 -10.03
C LEU A 213 10.37 -1.83 -9.06
N GLU A 214 11.50 -1.35 -9.57
CA GLU A 214 12.45 -0.64 -8.73
C GLU A 214 11.89 0.71 -8.31
N LEU A 215 11.93 0.98 -7.00
CA LEU A 215 11.46 2.22 -6.41
C LEU A 215 12.30 3.38 -6.93
N ARG A 216 11.64 4.27 -7.67
CA ARG A 216 12.20 5.52 -8.20
C ARG A 216 11.25 6.65 -7.85
N HIS A 217 11.67 7.54 -6.95
CA HIS A 217 10.88 8.72 -6.64
C HIS A 217 10.91 9.70 -7.81
N ARG A 218 9.73 10.02 -8.36
CA ARG A 218 9.59 10.97 -9.47
C ARG A 218 9.26 12.39 -9.00
N SER A 219 8.43 12.50 -7.95
CA SER A 219 7.88 13.78 -7.49
C SER A 219 8.41 14.25 -6.13
N LEU A 220 9.23 13.43 -5.45
CA LEU A 220 9.81 13.81 -4.17
C LEU A 220 11.24 14.29 -4.35
N ALA A 221 11.60 15.30 -3.56
CA ALA A 221 12.95 15.84 -3.54
C ALA A 221 13.98 14.78 -3.12
N TRP A 222 15.24 14.95 -3.55
CA TRP A 222 16.30 13.95 -3.38
C TRP A 222 16.53 13.52 -1.92
N TRP A 223 16.28 14.39 -0.94
CA TRP A 223 16.42 14.05 0.49
C TRP A 223 15.31 13.11 0.99
N GLN A 224 14.22 12.97 0.24
CA GLN A 224 13.13 12.02 0.48
C GLN A 224 13.32 10.72 -0.33
N HIS A 225 14.48 10.53 -0.96
CA HIS A 225 14.79 9.25 -1.59
C HIS A 225 15.20 8.23 -0.52
N PRO A 226 14.76 6.96 -0.65
CA PRO A 226 15.22 5.85 0.16
C PRO A 226 16.73 5.80 0.25
N THR A 227 17.22 5.55 1.45
CA THR A 227 18.63 5.29 1.75
C THR A 227 18.84 3.80 2.01
N GLY A 228 20.11 3.38 2.04
CA GLY A 228 20.48 1.99 2.32
C GLY A 228 20.04 1.05 1.20
N GLY A 229 20.61 1.21 0.02
CA GLY A 229 20.45 0.28 -1.11
C GLY A 229 19.24 0.51 -2.00
N ARG A 230 18.99 -0.48 -2.86
CA ARG A 230 17.88 -0.47 -3.83
C ARG A 230 16.62 -1.08 -3.21
N TRP A 231 15.50 -0.44 -3.46
CA TRP A 231 14.18 -0.84 -2.97
C TRP A 231 13.26 -1.15 -4.13
N PHE A 232 12.34 -2.09 -3.93
CA PHE A 232 11.44 -2.60 -4.96
C PHE A 232 10.01 -2.70 -4.43
N ILE A 233 9.07 -2.56 -5.36
CA ILE A 233 7.67 -2.92 -5.19
C ILE A 233 7.44 -4.21 -5.97
N LEU A 234 6.84 -5.21 -5.32
CA LEU A 234 6.42 -6.45 -5.97
C LEU A 234 4.93 -6.36 -6.27
N ASP A 235 4.56 -6.65 -7.51
CA ASP A 235 3.17 -6.53 -7.97
C ASP A 235 2.22 -7.41 -7.14
N GLY A 236 1.04 -6.88 -6.86
CA GLY A 236 0.03 -7.55 -6.00
C GLY A 236 0.39 -7.67 -4.51
N LEU A 237 1.65 -7.49 -4.10
CA LEU A 237 2.06 -7.63 -2.71
C LEU A 237 1.85 -6.33 -1.92
N ARG A 238 0.69 -6.23 -1.27
CA ARG A 238 0.31 -5.08 -0.45
C ARG A 238 0.05 -5.44 1.01
N CYS A 239 0.32 -4.49 1.89
CA CYS A 239 0.07 -4.58 3.33
C CYS A 239 -1.40 -4.89 3.63
N GLY A 240 -1.65 -5.86 4.51
CA GLY A 240 -3.00 -6.24 4.94
C GLY A 240 -3.57 -5.33 6.03
N GLY A 241 -2.71 -4.58 6.74
CA GLY A 241 -3.05 -3.66 7.81
C GLY A 241 -2.62 -4.12 9.21
N GLU A 242 -2.16 -5.37 9.32
CA GLU A 242 -1.66 -6.05 10.53
C GLU A 242 -0.61 -5.26 11.32
N PRO A 243 0.31 -4.50 10.68
CA PRO A 243 1.27 -3.70 11.41
C PRO A 243 0.65 -2.60 12.28
N LEU A 244 -0.62 -2.25 12.10
CA LEU A 244 -1.28 -1.22 12.90
C LEU A 244 -2.34 -1.89 13.76
N ALA A 245 -2.14 -1.87 15.09
CA ALA A 245 -3.11 -2.40 16.05
C ALA A 245 -4.52 -1.77 15.92
N THR A 246 -4.58 -0.55 15.39
CA THR A 246 -5.82 0.19 15.15
C THR A 246 -6.58 -0.28 13.88
N GLY A 247 -5.98 -1.16 13.08
CA GLY A 247 -6.42 -1.54 11.74
C GLY A 247 -6.14 -0.46 10.70
N CYS A 248 -5.83 -0.86 9.47
CA CYS A 248 -5.64 0.05 8.33
C CYS A 248 -5.90 -0.65 6.99
N ASP A 249 -6.88 -0.15 6.26
CA ASP A 249 -7.31 -0.72 4.97
C ASP A 249 -6.58 -0.09 3.78
N ARG A 250 -5.51 0.68 4.00
CA ARG A 250 -4.88 1.52 2.97
C ARG A 250 -4.29 0.72 1.80
N ARG A 251 -3.93 -0.55 2.00
CA ARG A 251 -3.23 -1.38 1.01
C ARG A 251 -1.96 -0.70 0.47
N CYS A 252 -1.11 -0.19 1.36
CA CYS A 252 0.19 0.31 0.92
C CYS A 252 0.98 -0.83 0.26
N ALA A 253 1.70 -0.53 -0.83
CA ALA A 253 2.62 -1.48 -1.43
C ALA A 253 3.71 -1.88 -0.42
N LEU A 254 4.12 -3.14 -0.40
CA LEU A 254 5.20 -3.58 0.48
C LEU A 254 6.54 -3.17 -0.12
N LEU A 255 7.42 -2.57 0.68
CA LEU A 255 8.79 -2.24 0.29
C LEU A 255 9.67 -3.47 0.48
N TRP A 256 10.41 -3.83 -0.57
CA TRP A 256 11.35 -4.94 -0.57
C TRP A 256 12.76 -4.45 -0.86
N HIS A 257 13.70 -4.70 0.04
CA HIS A 257 15.11 -4.38 -0.18
C HIS A 257 15.76 -5.40 -1.11
N GLU A 258 16.76 -5.01 -1.90
CA GLU A 258 17.49 -5.91 -2.81
C GLU A 258 18.07 -7.15 -2.12
N SER A 259 18.54 -7.00 -0.87
CA SER A 259 19.06 -8.12 -0.06
C SER A 259 18.00 -9.14 0.35
N TRP A 260 16.71 -8.86 0.14
CA TRP A 260 15.61 -9.80 0.41
C TRP A 260 15.14 -10.52 -0.86
N LEU A 261 15.73 -10.21 -2.01
CA LEU A 261 15.28 -10.67 -3.32
C LEU A 261 16.41 -11.37 -4.07
N HIS A 262 16.02 -12.29 -4.94
CA HIS A 262 16.78 -12.71 -6.11
C HIS A 262 16.18 -12.02 -7.33
N LEU A 263 16.93 -11.12 -7.95
CA LEU A 263 16.48 -10.33 -9.08
C LEU A 263 16.90 -10.99 -10.40
N GLU A 264 15.96 -11.11 -11.32
CA GLU A 264 16.16 -11.71 -12.64
C GLU A 264 15.59 -10.75 -13.70
N PRO A 265 16.35 -10.36 -14.73
CA PRO A 265 15.78 -9.61 -15.84
C PRO A 265 14.68 -10.43 -16.51
N ALA A 266 13.65 -9.76 -17.04
CA ALA A 266 12.70 -10.45 -17.91
C ALA A 266 13.46 -11.05 -19.09
N ALA A 267 13.20 -12.33 -19.38
CA ALA A 267 13.79 -12.99 -20.53
C ALA A 267 13.47 -12.15 -21.78
N THR A 268 14.50 -11.68 -22.47
CA THR A 268 14.35 -11.07 -23.78
C THR A 268 13.72 -12.13 -24.67
N ALA A 269 12.54 -11.86 -25.23
CA ALA A 269 11.98 -12.74 -26.26
C ALA A 269 13.04 -12.88 -27.39
N PRO A 270 13.33 -14.10 -27.87
CA PRO A 270 14.29 -14.31 -28.95
C PRO A 270 13.84 -13.65 -30.26
#